data_AF-A0A1F4ZXB8-F1
#
_entry.id   AF-A0A1F4ZXB8-F1
#
_cell.length_a   1.000
_cell.length_b   1.000
_cell.length_c   1.000
_cell.angle_alpha   90.00
_cell.angle_beta   90.00
_cell.angle_gamma   90.00
#
_symmetry.space_group_name_H-M   'P 1'
#
loop_
_entity.id
_entity.type
_entity.pdbx_description
1 polymer ?
#
loop_
_entity_poly.entity_id
_entity_poly.type
_entity_poly.pdbx_seq_one_letter_code
_entity_poly.pdbx_strand_id
1 'polypeptide(L)'
;MATKRISRKPKDEIEEFIVDETEIKSNVPASNPRQSNRSMWEKMGPVMLALLLLLAFGLGSMWSKIKYLEAGGTGAKAVGGKFTDALKTYAKELKIDGNKLVKCVDTGSKKQIVDAHVSEGTGLGVQGTPGFFINGRFLGGAYPFEAFKEIIDKELEGKSTEDLKDYSELLQAAAEQGSFDPKPKKVEITDAATKGEGSGTVTLLEYSDFQCPFCARAKPTVDQIMQEYQGKVLLVYKHFPLKQIHPLAQKAAEAAECARDQGKFWEMHDKLFDKQAEWSPLTI
;
A
#
# COMPACT_ATOMS: atom_id res chain seq x y z
N MET A 1 26.47 -71.54 25.73
CA MET A 1 25.01 -71.39 25.92
C MET A 1 24.48 -70.71 24.65
N ALA A 2 23.45 -71.21 23.94
CA ALA A 2 22.08 -71.53 24.37
C ALA A 2 21.27 -70.24 24.66
N THR A 3 20.08 -69.99 24.08
CA THR A 3 19.19 -70.84 23.23
C THR A 3 18.14 -69.94 22.50
N LYS A 4 17.69 -70.21 21.25
CA LYS A 4 16.39 -70.87 20.86
C LYS A 4 15.12 -70.04 21.21
N ARG A 5 14.05 -69.88 20.39
CA ARG A 5 13.69 -70.17 18.97
C ARG A 5 12.26 -69.60 18.74
N ILE A 6 11.84 -69.37 17.48
CA ILE A 6 10.49 -69.61 16.87
C ILE A 6 9.22 -69.21 17.66
N SER A 7 8.28 -68.49 17.02
CA SER A 7 6.82 -68.83 16.90
C SER A 7 6.02 -67.63 16.34
N ARG A 8 5.09 -67.73 15.36
CA ARG A 8 4.69 -68.83 14.46
C ARG A 8 3.99 -68.31 13.18
N LYS A 9 4.04 -69.12 12.12
CA LYS A 9 3.15 -69.16 10.93
C LYS A 9 1.73 -69.69 11.33
N PRO A 10 0.68 -69.71 10.47
CA PRO A 10 0.64 -70.08 9.04
C PRO A 10 0.07 -68.94 8.15
N LYS A 11 -0.29 -69.09 6.86
CA LYS A 11 -0.32 -70.28 5.97
C LYS A 11 0.39 -69.99 4.61
N ASP A 12 -0.20 -69.72 3.43
CA ASP A 12 -1.58 -69.87 2.88
C ASP A 12 -1.56 -70.11 1.35
N GLU A 13 -2.72 -70.34 0.74
CA GLU A 13 -2.99 -70.62 -0.70
C GLU A 13 -3.52 -69.36 -1.44
N ILE A 14 -3.63 -69.24 -2.79
CA ILE A 14 -3.88 -70.28 -3.81
C ILE A 14 -3.10 -70.04 -5.13
N GLU A 15 -2.47 -71.12 -5.58
CA GLU A 15 -2.06 -71.59 -6.93
C GLU A 15 -1.90 -70.65 -8.15
N GLU A 16 -0.78 -70.91 -8.84
CA GLU A 16 -0.41 -70.45 -10.18
C GLU A 16 -0.87 -71.50 -11.22
N PHE A 17 -1.80 -71.13 -12.12
CA PHE A 17 -2.38 -72.09 -13.08
C PHE A 17 -1.90 -71.80 -14.52
N ILE A 18 -0.88 -72.53 -14.95
CA ILE A 18 -0.35 -72.51 -16.33
C ILE A 18 -1.24 -73.38 -17.22
N VAL A 19 -1.67 -72.86 -18.37
CA VAL A 19 -2.28 -73.64 -19.46
C VAL A 19 -1.60 -73.28 -20.79
N ASP A 20 -1.43 -74.29 -21.64
CA ASP A 20 -0.51 -74.33 -22.78
C ASP A 20 -0.95 -73.49 -24.00
N GLU A 21 0.03 -73.06 -24.81
CA GLU A 21 -0.20 -72.50 -26.14
C GLU A 21 -0.18 -73.63 -27.20
N THR A 22 -1.34 -74.20 -27.55
CA THR A 22 -1.58 -74.65 -28.94
C THR A 22 -3.05 -75.00 -29.23
N GLU A 23 -3.38 -74.99 -30.52
CA GLU A 23 -4.60 -75.55 -31.13
C GLU A 23 -5.97 -75.19 -30.53
N ILE A 24 -6.54 -74.08 -31.02
CA ILE A 24 -7.77 -74.16 -31.84
C ILE A 24 -7.68 -73.09 -32.94
N LYS A 25 -7.65 -73.54 -34.20
CA LYS A 25 -7.82 -72.69 -35.39
C LYS A 25 -9.12 -73.07 -36.10
N SER A 26 -10.12 -72.18 -36.11
CA SER A 26 -11.05 -72.05 -37.25
C SER A 26 -12.08 -70.92 -37.09
N ASN A 27 -12.38 -70.27 -38.22
CA ASN A 27 -13.64 -69.61 -38.58
C ASN A 27 -14.31 -68.60 -37.62
N VAL A 28 -13.88 -67.33 -37.71
CA VAL A 28 -14.80 -66.17 -37.76
C VAL A 28 -14.36 -65.28 -38.95
N PRO A 29 -15.27 -64.82 -39.84
CA PRO A 29 -14.88 -64.27 -41.14
C PRO A 29 -14.46 -62.79 -41.14
N ALA A 30 -13.81 -62.37 -42.22
CA ALA A 30 -13.25 -61.03 -42.39
C ALA A 30 -14.20 -60.00 -43.05
N SER A 31 -13.89 -58.73 -42.80
CA SER A 31 -14.34 -57.51 -43.51
C SER A 31 -15.79 -57.02 -43.31
N ASN A 32 -15.91 -55.78 -42.82
CA ASN A 32 -16.75 -54.75 -43.45
C ASN A 32 -16.25 -53.33 -43.05
N PRO A 33 -15.45 -52.64 -43.89
CA PRO A 33 -14.92 -51.32 -43.58
C PRO A 33 -15.96 -50.22 -43.84
N ARG A 34 -16.89 -50.01 -42.91
CA ARG A 34 -17.73 -48.79 -42.92
C ARG A 34 -16.88 -47.57 -42.55
N GLN A 35 -16.29 -46.92 -43.56
CA GLN A 35 -15.92 -45.52 -43.45
C GLN A 35 -17.19 -44.70 -43.18
N SER A 36 -17.48 -44.41 -41.91
CA SER A 36 -18.44 -43.36 -41.59
C SER A 36 -17.85 -42.05 -42.07
N ASN A 37 -18.52 -41.42 -43.03
CA ASN A 37 -18.09 -40.12 -43.56
C ASN A 37 -18.44 -39.06 -42.52
N ARG A 38 -17.59 -38.97 -41.47
CA ARG A 38 -17.81 -38.15 -40.27
C ARG A 38 -18.25 -36.76 -40.67
N SER A 39 -19.48 -36.41 -40.29
CA SER A 39 -20.13 -35.21 -40.79
C SER A 39 -19.34 -33.97 -40.39
N MET A 40 -19.54 -32.86 -41.11
CA MET A 40 -18.85 -31.60 -40.80
C MET A 40 -19.06 -31.18 -39.33
N TRP A 41 -20.22 -31.51 -38.75
CA TRP A 41 -20.54 -31.30 -37.34
C TRP A 41 -19.70 -32.11 -36.35
N GLU A 42 -19.27 -33.34 -36.68
CA GLU A 42 -18.38 -34.11 -35.80
C GLU A 42 -16.94 -33.57 -35.80
N LYS A 43 -16.53 -32.93 -36.90
CA LYS A 43 -15.20 -32.31 -37.04
C LYS A 43 -15.15 -30.89 -36.48
N MET A 44 -16.21 -30.11 -36.68
CA MET A 44 -16.32 -28.73 -36.20
C MET A 44 -16.94 -28.62 -34.81
N GLY A 45 -17.68 -29.61 -34.32
CA GLY A 45 -18.32 -29.61 -33.00
C GLY A 45 -17.38 -29.26 -31.84
N PRO A 46 -16.18 -29.87 -31.72
CA PRO A 46 -15.20 -29.48 -30.70
C PRO A 46 -14.71 -28.03 -30.83
N VAL A 47 -14.55 -27.53 -32.06
CA VAL A 47 -14.12 -26.15 -32.34
C VAL A 47 -15.24 -25.16 -31.98
N MET A 48 -16.49 -25.47 -32.34
CA MET A 48 -17.66 -24.67 -31.98
C MET A 48 -17.90 -24.67 -30.47
N LEU A 49 -17.71 -25.79 -29.78
CA LEU A 49 -17.78 -25.86 -28.32
C LEU A 49 -16.69 -25.01 -27.66
N ALA A 50 -15.45 -25.07 -28.15
CA ALA A 50 -14.36 -24.22 -27.67
C ALA A 50 -14.63 -22.72 -27.91
N LEU A 51 -15.15 -22.36 -29.09
CA LEU A 51 -15.55 -20.98 -29.42
C LEU A 51 -16.72 -20.50 -28.54
N LEU A 52 -17.72 -21.35 -28.27
CA LEU A 52 -18.82 -21.03 -27.36
C LEU A 52 -18.35 -20.85 -25.91
N LEU A 53 -17.40 -21.66 -25.43
CA LEU A 53 -16.79 -21.51 -24.11
C LEU A 53 -15.93 -20.23 -24.01
N LEU A 54 -15.16 -19.90 -25.06
CA LEU A 54 -14.40 -18.65 -25.15
C LEU A 54 -15.32 -17.42 -25.23
N LEU A 55 -16.43 -17.51 -25.96
CA LEU A 55 -17.46 -16.46 -25.99
C LEU A 55 -18.17 -16.32 -24.64
N ALA A 56 -18.49 -17.43 -23.96
CA ALA A 56 -19.07 -17.39 -22.62
C ALA A 56 -18.11 -16.79 -21.58
N PHE A 57 -16.82 -17.12 -21.64
CA PHE A 57 -15.79 -16.52 -20.79
C PHE A 57 -15.56 -15.04 -21.13
N GLY A 58 -15.53 -14.68 -22.42
CA GLY A 58 -15.43 -13.31 -22.91
C GLY A 58 -16.61 -12.45 -22.43
N LEU A 59 -17.85 -12.89 -22.67
CA LEU A 59 -19.07 -12.26 -22.19
C LEU A 59 -19.13 -12.21 -20.66
N GLY A 60 -18.70 -13.26 -19.96
CA GLY A 60 -18.59 -13.26 -18.50
C GLY A 60 -17.59 -12.22 -17.97
N SER A 61 -16.42 -12.10 -18.61
CA SER A 61 -15.42 -11.07 -18.28
C SER A 61 -15.92 -9.65 -18.58
N MET A 62 -16.72 -9.49 -19.64
CA MET A 62 -17.29 -8.19 -20.04
C MET A 62 -18.47 -7.81 -19.15
N TRP A 63 -19.30 -8.78 -18.73
CA TRP A 63 -20.38 -8.56 -17.76
C TRP A 63 -19.84 -8.33 -16.35
N SER A 64 -18.72 -8.95 -15.99
CA SER A 64 -17.96 -8.62 -14.77
C SER A 64 -17.50 -7.16 -14.79
N LYS A 65 -16.94 -6.67 -15.92
CA LYS A 65 -16.60 -5.25 -16.10
C LYS A 65 -17.82 -4.32 -16.07
N ILE A 66 -18.94 -4.70 -16.70
CA ILE A 66 -20.19 -3.92 -16.65
C ILE A 66 -20.70 -3.83 -15.21
N LYS A 67 -20.75 -4.94 -14.47
CA LYS A 67 -21.05 -4.95 -13.03
C LYS A 67 -20.07 -4.13 -12.20
N TYR A 68 -18.80 -4.06 -12.58
CA TYR A 68 -17.81 -3.20 -11.92
C TYR A 68 -18.08 -1.70 -12.16
N LEU A 69 -18.67 -1.34 -13.30
CA LEU A 69 -19.10 0.03 -13.61
C LEU A 69 -20.44 0.38 -12.94
N GLU A 70 -21.38 -0.57 -12.87
CA GLU A 70 -22.67 -0.42 -12.19
C GLU A 70 -22.49 -0.35 -10.65
N ALA A 71 -21.75 -1.29 -10.06
CA ALA A 71 -21.43 -1.28 -8.63
C ALA A 71 -20.43 -0.18 -8.24
N GLY A 72 -19.54 0.21 -9.15
CA GLY A 72 -18.66 1.37 -8.99
C GLY A 72 -19.38 2.72 -8.99
N GLY A 73 -20.66 2.76 -9.39
CA GLY A 73 -21.42 4.00 -9.57
C GLY A 73 -21.93 4.67 -8.29
N THR A 74 -22.09 3.94 -7.19
CA THR A 74 -22.74 4.44 -5.96
C THR A 74 -21.74 4.70 -4.82
N GLY A 75 -21.03 3.66 -4.35
CA GLY A 75 -20.12 3.75 -3.19
C GLY A 75 -18.96 4.73 -3.40
N ALA A 76 -18.16 4.52 -4.44
CA ALA A 76 -17.02 5.40 -4.76
C ALA A 76 -17.44 6.84 -5.04
N LYS A 77 -18.62 7.03 -5.67
CA LYS A 77 -19.18 8.36 -5.98
C LYS A 77 -19.68 9.07 -4.71
N ALA A 78 -20.23 8.36 -3.74
CA ALA A 78 -20.63 8.91 -2.45
C ALA A 78 -19.41 9.27 -1.57
N VAL A 79 -18.38 8.41 -1.53
CA VAL A 79 -17.12 8.68 -0.81
C VAL A 79 -16.41 9.91 -1.41
N GLY A 80 -16.33 9.99 -2.74
CA GLY A 80 -15.82 11.18 -3.44
C GLY A 80 -16.66 12.43 -3.15
N GLY A 81 -17.99 12.32 -3.15
CA GLY A 81 -18.90 13.42 -2.81
C GLY A 81 -18.68 13.99 -1.40
N LYS A 82 -18.65 13.12 -0.37
CA LYS A 82 -18.38 13.49 1.03
C LYS A 82 -17.08 14.30 1.16
N PHE A 83 -16.02 13.83 0.50
CA PHE A 83 -14.72 14.50 0.47
C PHE A 83 -14.77 15.86 -0.26
N THR A 84 -15.39 15.92 -1.44
CA THR A 84 -15.53 17.15 -2.22
C THR A 84 -16.37 18.22 -1.49
N ASP A 85 -17.39 17.84 -0.72
CA ASP A 85 -18.20 18.78 0.07
C ASP A 85 -17.49 19.24 1.35
N ALA A 86 -16.65 18.40 1.96
CA ALA A 86 -15.71 18.81 3.00
C ALA A 86 -14.72 19.87 2.46
N LEU A 87 -14.10 19.65 1.28
CA LEU A 87 -13.20 20.63 0.67
C LEU A 87 -13.87 21.98 0.38
N LYS A 88 -15.14 22.01 -0.08
CA LYS A 88 -15.90 23.26 -0.25
C LYS A 88 -16.10 24.00 1.08
N THR A 89 -16.34 23.24 2.15
CA THR A 89 -16.54 23.78 3.50
C THR A 89 -15.23 24.39 4.02
N TYR A 90 -14.12 23.65 3.95
CA TYR A 90 -12.81 24.16 4.37
C TYR A 90 -12.37 25.35 3.50
N ALA A 91 -12.63 25.35 2.19
CA ALA A 91 -12.33 26.50 1.33
C ALA A 91 -13.04 27.79 1.80
N LYS A 92 -14.31 27.69 2.20
CA LYS A 92 -15.09 28.82 2.75
C LYS A 92 -14.50 29.33 4.07
N GLU A 93 -14.10 28.42 4.97
CA GLU A 93 -13.50 28.76 6.26
C GLU A 93 -12.12 29.41 6.12
N LEU A 94 -11.29 28.88 5.21
CA LEU A 94 -9.94 29.36 4.89
C LEU A 94 -9.95 30.60 3.96
N LYS A 95 -11.13 31.01 3.47
CA LYS A 95 -11.36 32.15 2.56
C LYS A 95 -10.62 32.04 1.21
N ILE A 96 -10.53 30.82 0.68
CA ILE A 96 -9.95 30.51 -0.64
C ILE A 96 -11.03 30.15 -1.66
N ASP A 97 -10.67 30.11 -2.94
CA ASP A 97 -11.60 29.79 -4.02
C ASP A 97 -11.86 28.27 -4.06
N GLY A 98 -13.01 27.88 -3.51
CA GLY A 98 -13.46 26.49 -3.47
C GLY A 98 -13.70 25.87 -4.85
N ASN A 99 -14.02 26.66 -5.88
CA ASN A 99 -14.17 26.15 -7.24
C ASN A 99 -12.81 25.87 -7.88
N LYS A 100 -11.81 26.72 -7.65
CA LYS A 100 -10.41 26.43 -8.04
C LYS A 100 -9.86 25.21 -7.28
N LEU A 101 -10.09 25.14 -5.96
CA LEU A 101 -9.64 24.03 -5.12
C LEU A 101 -10.19 22.68 -5.63
N VAL A 102 -11.53 22.56 -5.70
CA VAL A 102 -12.19 21.32 -6.14
C VAL A 102 -11.78 20.95 -7.56
N LYS A 103 -11.76 21.92 -8.48
CA LYS A 103 -11.30 21.66 -9.86
C LYS A 103 -9.87 21.12 -9.90
N CYS A 104 -8.93 21.76 -9.20
CA CYS A 104 -7.53 21.39 -9.16
C CYS A 104 -7.32 19.95 -8.64
N VAL A 105 -8.07 19.54 -7.62
CA VAL A 105 -8.07 18.18 -7.08
C VAL A 105 -8.73 17.16 -8.03
N ASP A 106 -9.86 17.51 -8.65
CA ASP A 106 -10.56 16.61 -9.57
C ASP A 106 -9.86 16.47 -10.94
N THR A 107 -9.07 17.44 -11.38
CA THR A 107 -8.18 17.32 -12.56
C THR A 107 -6.84 16.65 -12.26
N GLY A 108 -6.56 16.25 -11.02
CA GLY A 108 -5.29 15.63 -10.64
C GLY A 108 -4.08 16.54 -10.82
N SER A 109 -4.28 17.86 -10.72
CA SER A 109 -3.28 18.87 -11.13
C SER A 109 -2.07 18.97 -10.19
N LYS A 110 -2.09 18.26 -9.06
CA LYS A 110 -0.97 18.17 -8.11
C LYS A 110 -0.44 16.75 -7.97
N LYS A 111 -0.99 15.79 -8.72
CA LYS A 111 -0.59 14.38 -8.71
C LYS A 111 0.90 14.19 -8.93
N GLN A 112 1.50 14.96 -9.84
CA GLN A 112 2.91 14.85 -10.23
C GLN A 112 3.88 15.16 -9.08
N ILE A 113 3.60 16.22 -8.29
CA ILE A 113 4.45 16.58 -7.13
C ILE A 113 4.22 15.64 -5.95
N VAL A 114 2.99 15.14 -5.76
CA VAL A 114 2.68 14.09 -4.79
C VAL A 114 3.36 12.76 -5.15
N ASP A 115 3.37 12.36 -6.42
CA ASP A 115 4.10 11.17 -6.91
C ASP A 115 5.62 11.33 -6.78
N ALA A 116 6.16 12.54 -6.98
CA ALA A 116 7.58 12.82 -6.78
C ALA A 116 7.99 12.64 -5.31
N HIS A 117 7.22 13.19 -4.36
CA HIS A 117 7.42 12.96 -2.94
C HIS A 117 7.36 11.47 -2.57
N VAL A 118 6.39 10.72 -3.10
CA VAL A 118 6.30 9.25 -2.89
C VAL A 118 7.56 8.55 -3.44
N SER A 119 8.02 8.92 -4.64
CA SER A 119 9.20 8.30 -5.25
C SER A 119 10.49 8.58 -4.47
N GLU A 120 10.65 9.79 -3.94
CA GLU A 120 11.80 10.19 -3.12
C GLU A 120 11.80 9.46 -1.77
N GLY A 121 10.67 9.48 -1.04
CA GLY A 121 10.53 8.76 0.23
C GLY A 121 10.80 7.27 0.06
N THR A 122 10.30 6.66 -1.03
CA THR A 122 10.54 5.24 -1.33
C THR A 122 12.03 4.97 -1.55
N GLY A 123 12.73 5.87 -2.27
CA GLY A 123 14.17 5.79 -2.49
C GLY A 123 15.02 5.97 -1.22
N LEU A 124 14.51 6.72 -0.22
CA LEU A 124 15.13 6.88 1.11
C LEU A 124 14.85 5.70 2.07
N GLY A 125 13.93 4.81 1.70
CA GLY A 125 13.52 3.63 2.48
C GLY A 125 12.21 3.79 3.28
N VAL A 126 11.43 4.86 3.04
CA VAL A 126 10.10 5.03 3.64
C VAL A 126 9.16 3.97 3.08
N GLN A 127 8.64 3.11 3.96
CA GLN A 127 7.74 1.99 3.63
C GLN A 127 6.33 2.17 4.22
N GLY A 128 6.12 3.20 5.04
CA GLY A 128 4.87 3.49 5.74
C GLY A 128 4.91 4.88 6.37
N THR A 129 3.77 5.33 6.92
CA THR A 129 3.57 6.70 7.38
C THR A 129 3.04 6.76 8.83
N PRO A 130 3.46 7.74 9.64
CA PRO A 130 4.36 8.84 9.30
C PRO A 130 5.84 8.37 9.30
N GLY A 131 6.65 8.90 8.40
CA GLY A 131 8.08 8.62 8.31
C GLY A 131 8.90 9.90 8.42
N PHE A 132 9.73 10.01 9.46
CA PHE A 132 10.49 11.23 9.74
C PHE A 132 11.97 11.09 9.43
N PHE A 133 12.61 12.19 9.07
CA PHE A 133 14.06 12.34 9.03
C PHE A 133 14.49 13.57 9.83
N ILE A 134 15.30 13.37 10.88
CA ILE A 134 15.89 14.44 11.69
C ILE A 134 17.34 14.59 11.24
N ASN A 135 17.65 15.67 10.52
CA ASN A 135 18.95 15.86 9.83
C ASN A 135 19.41 14.61 9.02
N GLY A 136 18.44 13.89 8.43
CA GLY A 136 18.66 12.68 7.63
C GLY A 136 18.65 11.36 8.40
N ARG A 137 18.63 11.35 9.75
CA ARG A 137 18.46 10.13 10.56
C ARG A 137 16.98 9.74 10.57
N PHE A 138 16.65 8.52 10.21
CA PHE A 138 15.26 8.08 9.99
C PHE A 138 14.58 7.65 11.29
N LEU A 139 13.32 8.07 11.50
CA LEU A 139 12.43 7.58 12.54
C LEU A 139 11.03 7.32 11.94
N GLY A 140 10.68 6.06 11.70
CA GLY A 140 9.45 5.63 11.04
C GLY A 140 8.37 5.22 12.03
N GLY A 141 7.39 6.08 12.27
CA GLY A 141 6.21 5.78 13.09
C GLY A 141 5.75 6.94 13.98
N ALA A 142 4.57 6.78 14.58
CA ALA A 142 4.01 7.74 15.54
C ALA A 142 4.63 7.55 16.94
N TYR A 143 5.92 7.86 17.06
CA TYR A 143 6.68 7.81 18.32
C TYR A 143 6.31 8.95 19.28
N PRO A 144 6.54 8.80 20.60
CA PRO A 144 6.32 9.86 21.59
C PRO A 144 7.39 10.97 21.46
N PHE A 145 7.10 12.14 22.04
CA PHE A 145 7.93 13.35 21.94
C PHE A 145 9.37 13.14 22.39
N GLU A 146 9.58 12.31 23.42
CA GLU A 146 10.88 12.03 24.04
C GLU A 146 11.88 11.44 23.03
N ALA A 147 11.42 10.60 22.10
CA ALA A 147 12.25 9.99 21.07
C ALA A 147 12.76 11.03 20.05
N PHE A 148 11.90 11.98 19.66
CA PHE A 148 12.29 13.09 18.80
C PHE A 148 13.20 14.06 19.54
N LYS A 149 12.85 14.42 20.78
CA LYS A 149 13.64 15.29 21.66
C LYS A 149 15.07 14.79 21.80
N GLU A 150 15.28 13.50 22.04
CA GLU A 150 16.61 12.91 22.16
C GLU A 150 17.47 13.13 20.90
N ILE A 151 16.91 12.87 19.72
CA ILE A 151 17.64 13.03 18.44
C ILE A 151 17.90 14.52 18.14
N ILE A 152 16.88 15.37 18.36
CA ILE A 152 16.96 16.81 18.11
C ILE A 152 17.97 17.48 19.06
N ASP A 153 17.97 17.14 20.35
CA ASP A 153 18.94 17.66 21.32
C ASP A 153 20.38 17.23 20.95
N LYS A 154 20.59 15.95 20.58
CA LYS A 154 21.90 15.46 20.12
C LYS A 154 22.41 16.21 18.88
N GLU A 155 21.55 16.51 17.92
CA GLU A 155 21.90 17.33 16.74
C GLU A 155 22.22 18.78 17.12
N LEU A 156 21.37 19.42 17.95
CA LEU A 156 21.57 20.81 18.42
C LEU A 156 22.84 21.00 19.25
N GLU A 157 23.25 19.98 20.01
CA GLU A 157 24.47 19.99 20.82
C GLU A 157 25.73 19.55 20.06
N GLY A 158 25.61 19.13 18.80
CA GLY A 158 26.73 18.57 18.02
C GLY A 158 27.24 17.22 18.55
N LYS A 159 26.40 16.46 19.27
CA LYS A 159 26.69 15.15 19.89
C LYS A 159 25.98 13.99 19.20
N SER A 160 25.49 14.21 17.98
CA SER A 160 24.80 13.21 17.18
C SER A 160 25.77 12.14 16.65
N THR A 161 25.31 10.89 16.63
CA THR A 161 26.17 9.68 16.57
C THR A 161 25.52 8.59 15.72
N GLU A 162 26.33 7.69 15.16
CA GLU A 162 25.88 6.50 14.41
C GLU A 162 25.83 5.21 15.25
N ASP A 163 26.36 5.20 16.48
CA ASP A 163 26.26 4.02 17.36
C ASP A 163 24.89 4.00 18.06
N LEU A 164 24.12 2.94 17.82
CA LEU A 164 22.83 2.71 18.46
C LEU A 164 22.92 2.69 20.00
N LYS A 165 24.06 2.27 20.56
CA LYS A 165 24.26 2.20 22.02
C LYS A 165 24.26 3.57 22.72
N ASP A 166 24.51 4.65 21.98
CA ASP A 166 24.45 6.01 22.51
C ASP A 166 23.01 6.53 22.65
N TYR A 167 22.01 5.83 22.10
CA TYR A 167 20.60 6.21 22.13
C TYR A 167 19.81 5.43 23.18
N SER A 168 18.65 5.94 23.61
CA SER A 168 17.76 5.27 24.56
C SER A 168 17.30 3.87 24.10
N GLU A 169 16.92 3.02 25.06
CA GLU A 169 16.36 1.68 24.82
C GLU A 169 15.16 1.70 23.85
N LEU A 170 14.37 2.78 23.88
CA LEU A 170 13.25 3.01 22.95
C LEU A 170 13.71 3.14 21.49
N LEU A 171 14.79 3.88 21.24
CA LEU A 171 15.36 4.06 19.90
C LEU A 171 16.18 2.84 19.46
N GLN A 172 16.81 2.12 20.40
CA GLN A 172 17.44 0.82 20.10
C GLN A 172 16.38 -0.21 19.66
N ALA A 173 15.28 -0.35 20.41
CA ALA A 173 14.16 -1.23 20.04
C ALA A 173 13.44 -0.78 18.75
N ALA A 174 13.42 0.52 18.44
CA ALA A 174 12.96 1.04 17.16
C ALA A 174 13.87 0.61 16.00
N ALA A 175 15.20 0.61 16.20
CA ALA A 175 16.15 0.16 15.17
C ALA A 175 16.09 -1.35 14.91
N GLU A 176 15.89 -2.17 15.96
CA GLU A 176 15.62 -3.61 15.81
C GLU A 176 14.37 -3.89 14.96
N GLN A 177 13.40 -2.98 14.97
CA GLN A 177 12.17 -3.04 14.16
C GLN A 177 12.32 -2.37 12.77
N GLY A 178 13.51 -1.87 12.42
CA GLY A 178 13.74 -1.09 11.19
C GLY A 178 13.06 0.30 11.18
N SER A 179 12.53 0.73 12.32
CA SER A 179 11.83 2.00 12.53
C SER A 179 12.75 3.14 13.00
N PHE A 180 14.03 2.87 13.29
CA PHE A 180 15.04 3.92 13.52
C PHE A 180 16.34 3.57 12.78
N ASP A 181 16.94 4.57 12.11
CA ASP A 181 18.26 4.48 11.50
C ASP A 181 19.07 5.71 11.92
N PRO A 182 20.08 5.58 12.81
CA PRO A 182 20.88 6.69 13.28
C PRO A 182 21.84 7.20 12.20
N LYS A 183 21.95 6.55 11.03
CA LYS A 183 22.86 6.97 9.96
C LYS A 183 22.20 8.03 9.08
N PRO A 184 22.80 9.23 8.95
CA PRO A 184 22.15 10.33 8.25
C PRO A 184 22.18 10.10 6.73
N LYS A 185 20.99 9.99 6.12
CA LYS A 185 20.81 9.95 4.68
C LYS A 185 20.71 11.38 4.14
N LYS A 186 21.27 11.63 2.94
CA LYS A 186 21.03 12.90 2.24
C LYS A 186 19.56 12.97 1.81
N VAL A 187 18.82 13.91 2.38
CA VAL A 187 17.43 14.20 2.03
C VAL A 187 17.34 15.53 1.30
N GLU A 188 16.47 15.63 0.29
CA GLU A 188 16.20 16.91 -0.37
C GLU A 188 15.01 17.61 0.32
N ILE A 189 15.06 18.93 0.41
CA ILE A 189 13.98 19.75 1.00
C ILE A 189 13.25 20.62 -0.03
N THR A 190 13.57 20.49 -1.32
CA THR A 190 12.90 21.22 -2.40
C THR A 190 11.45 20.75 -2.55
N ASP A 191 10.64 21.62 -3.15
CA ASP A 191 9.26 21.38 -3.60
C ASP A 191 8.23 21.06 -2.48
N ALA A 192 8.69 20.80 -1.26
CA ALA A 192 7.90 20.62 -0.04
C ALA A 192 7.25 21.93 0.48
N ALA A 193 6.32 21.78 1.41
CA ALA A 193 5.88 22.89 2.26
C ALA A 193 6.76 22.97 3.52
N THR A 194 7.09 24.18 3.98
CA THR A 194 7.96 24.40 5.14
C THR A 194 7.36 25.33 6.20
N LYS A 195 7.75 25.13 7.47
CA LYS A 195 7.26 25.89 8.64
C LYS A 195 8.36 26.00 9.69
N GLY A 196 8.46 27.17 10.33
CA GLY A 196 9.52 27.49 11.29
C GLY A 196 10.75 28.15 10.66
N GLU A 197 11.53 28.83 11.48
CA GLU A 197 12.66 29.68 11.04
C GLU A 197 14.03 28.98 11.18
N GLY A 198 14.07 27.74 11.66
CA GLY A 198 15.30 26.95 11.97
C GLY A 198 16.12 26.48 10.76
N SER A 199 16.11 27.24 9.67
CA SER A 199 16.80 26.99 8.40
C SER A 199 18.33 27.09 8.55
N GLY A 200 18.93 26.09 9.19
CA GLY A 200 20.37 26.00 9.42
C GLY A 200 20.83 25.09 10.55
N THR A 201 19.93 24.63 11.44
CA THR A 201 20.31 23.84 12.63
C THR A 201 19.72 22.44 12.63
N VAL A 202 18.39 22.29 12.67
CA VAL A 202 17.73 20.99 12.57
C VAL A 202 16.59 21.02 11.56
N THR A 203 16.67 20.14 10.57
CA THR A 203 15.58 19.85 9.63
C THR A 203 14.81 18.65 10.13
N LEU A 204 13.50 18.81 10.37
CA LEU A 204 12.54 17.73 10.55
C LEU A 204 11.77 17.55 9.25
N LEU A 205 12.13 16.55 8.45
CA LEU A 205 11.38 16.17 7.25
C LEU A 205 10.36 15.09 7.62
N GLU A 206 9.08 15.35 7.36
CA GLU A 206 7.97 14.40 7.53
C GLU A 206 7.46 13.92 6.17
N TYR A 207 7.36 12.60 6.01
CA TYR A 207 6.58 11.93 4.97
C TYR A 207 5.26 11.43 5.57
N SER A 208 4.15 12.05 5.20
CA SER A 208 2.85 11.84 5.85
C SER A 208 1.70 11.55 4.89
N ASP A 209 0.62 11.02 5.45
CA ASP A 209 -0.62 10.68 4.76
C ASP A 209 -1.81 11.24 5.56
N PHE A 210 -2.52 12.21 4.97
CA PHE A 210 -3.66 12.88 5.59
C PHE A 210 -4.82 11.95 5.99
N GLN A 211 -4.95 10.78 5.39
CA GLN A 211 -5.98 9.78 5.73
C GLN A 211 -5.48 8.75 6.75
N CYS A 212 -4.18 8.67 7.00
CA CYS A 212 -3.60 7.72 7.94
C CYS A 212 -3.89 8.13 9.40
N PRO A 213 -4.47 7.25 10.24
CA PRO A 213 -4.72 7.55 11.64
C PRO A 213 -3.43 7.64 12.47
N PHE A 214 -2.33 7.00 12.04
CA PHE A 214 -1.03 7.13 12.70
C PHE A 214 -0.41 8.51 12.46
N CYS A 215 -0.61 9.11 11.28
CA CYS A 215 -0.17 10.47 10.98
C CYS A 215 -0.97 11.49 11.81
N ALA A 216 -2.30 11.34 11.87
CA ALA A 216 -3.15 12.15 12.76
C ALA A 216 -2.74 12.04 14.24
N ARG A 217 -2.29 10.87 14.72
CA ARG A 217 -1.74 10.70 16.07
C ARG A 217 -0.34 11.29 16.27
N ALA A 218 0.44 11.50 15.22
CA ALA A 218 1.77 12.12 15.31
C ALA A 218 1.71 13.66 15.20
N LYS A 219 0.68 14.23 14.57
CA LYS A 219 0.51 15.70 14.43
C LYS A 219 0.69 16.46 15.77
N PRO A 220 0.13 16.04 16.93
CA PRO A 220 0.36 16.73 18.20
C PRO A 220 1.84 16.69 18.65
N THR A 221 2.56 15.60 18.37
CA THR A 221 3.99 15.48 18.64
C THR A 221 4.79 16.45 17.76
N VAL A 222 4.44 16.57 16.48
CA VAL A 222 5.06 17.54 15.56
C VAL A 222 4.77 18.98 15.97
N ASP A 223 3.52 19.29 16.34
CA ASP A 223 3.14 20.62 16.86
C ASP A 223 3.92 20.94 18.15
N GLN A 224 4.10 19.97 19.06
CA GLN A 224 4.91 20.13 20.28
C GLN A 224 6.40 20.36 19.97
N ILE A 225 6.98 19.64 18.99
CA ILE A 225 8.36 19.89 18.54
C ILE A 225 8.49 21.31 18.00
N MET A 226 7.55 21.76 17.17
CA MET A 226 7.58 23.12 16.61
C MET A 226 7.33 24.22 17.65
N GLN A 227 6.73 23.89 18.81
CA GLN A 227 6.58 24.79 19.95
C GLN A 227 7.82 24.82 20.86
N GLU A 228 8.42 23.68 21.19
CA GLU A 228 9.60 23.60 22.07
C GLU A 228 10.86 24.14 21.36
N TYR A 229 11.01 23.82 20.07
CA TYR A 229 12.19 24.14 19.27
C TYR A 229 11.97 25.32 18.30
N GLN A 230 11.17 26.31 18.72
CA GLN A 230 10.97 27.56 17.99
C GLN A 230 12.32 28.22 17.63
N GLY A 231 12.46 28.62 16.37
CA GLY A 231 13.70 29.19 15.82
C GLY A 231 14.86 28.21 15.62
N LYS A 232 14.73 26.93 16.03
CA LYS A 232 15.78 25.90 15.93
C LYS A 232 15.46 24.78 14.95
N VAL A 233 14.19 24.41 14.82
CA VAL A 233 13.72 23.38 13.87
C VAL A 233 13.04 24.04 12.66
N LEU A 234 13.34 23.50 11.49
CA LEU A 234 12.59 23.68 10.24
C LEU A 234 11.78 22.42 9.97
N LEU A 235 10.44 22.50 10.02
CA LEU A 235 9.57 21.43 9.53
C LEU A 235 9.49 21.51 8.00
N VAL A 236 9.66 20.35 7.36
CA VAL A 236 9.51 20.15 5.91
C VAL A 236 8.51 19.02 5.73
N TYR A 237 7.41 19.25 5.02
CA TYR A 237 6.34 18.25 4.83
C TYR A 237 6.29 17.76 3.38
N LYS A 238 6.38 16.45 3.21
CA LYS A 238 6.25 15.73 1.93
C LYS A 238 5.12 14.70 2.01
N HIS A 239 4.48 14.47 0.87
CA HIS A 239 3.29 13.63 0.76
C HIS A 239 3.68 12.17 0.50
N PHE A 240 3.17 11.24 1.30
CA PHE A 240 3.36 9.80 1.08
C PHE A 240 2.02 9.02 1.15
N PRO A 241 1.02 9.35 0.31
CA PRO A 241 -0.28 8.69 0.37
C PRO A 241 -0.20 7.18 0.06
N LEU A 242 -0.62 6.35 1.02
CA LEU A 242 -0.65 4.89 0.93
C LEU A 242 -1.89 4.41 0.17
N LYS A 243 -1.94 4.75 -1.13
CA LYS A 243 -3.11 4.67 -2.04
C LYS A 243 -3.78 3.28 -2.12
N GLN A 244 -3.08 2.23 -1.68
CA GLN A 244 -3.55 0.84 -1.63
C GLN A 244 -4.53 0.59 -0.48
N ILE A 245 -4.38 1.32 0.64
CA ILE A 245 -5.21 1.19 1.85
C ILE A 245 -5.99 2.48 2.17
N HIS A 246 -5.52 3.62 1.69
CA HIS A 246 -6.12 4.94 1.91
C HIS A 246 -6.63 5.54 0.57
N PRO A 247 -7.90 5.29 0.18
CA PRO A 247 -8.41 5.63 -1.15
C PRO A 247 -8.60 7.13 -1.42
N LEU A 248 -8.57 7.98 -0.39
CA LEU A 248 -8.66 9.44 -0.50
C LEU A 248 -7.33 10.17 -0.22
N ALA A 249 -6.32 9.48 0.34
CA ALA A 249 -5.03 10.07 0.70
C ALA A 249 -4.39 10.88 -0.45
N GLN A 250 -4.44 10.36 -1.68
CA GLN A 250 -3.97 11.06 -2.87
C GLN A 250 -4.71 12.40 -3.08
N LYS A 251 -6.03 12.40 -2.99
CA LYS A 251 -6.84 13.62 -3.16
C LYS A 251 -6.67 14.60 -1.99
N ALA A 252 -6.41 14.12 -0.78
CA ALA A 252 -6.10 14.96 0.37
C ALA A 252 -4.73 15.64 0.25
N ALA A 253 -3.70 14.89 -0.18
CA ALA A 253 -2.39 15.44 -0.53
C ALA A 253 -2.49 16.52 -1.62
N GLU A 254 -3.23 16.24 -2.69
CA GLU A 254 -3.48 17.21 -3.76
C GLU A 254 -4.32 18.41 -3.27
N ALA A 255 -5.24 18.24 -2.32
CA ALA A 255 -6.02 19.35 -1.77
C ALA A 255 -5.14 20.34 -0.97
N ALA A 256 -4.18 19.85 -0.18
CA ALA A 256 -3.21 20.70 0.49
C ALA A 256 -2.34 21.47 -0.52
N GLU A 257 -1.92 20.82 -1.61
CA GLU A 257 -1.18 21.46 -2.70
C GLU A 257 -2.00 22.49 -3.51
N CYS A 258 -3.27 22.20 -3.79
CA CYS A 258 -4.21 23.13 -4.43
C CYS A 258 -4.63 24.29 -3.49
N ALA A 259 -4.39 24.17 -2.18
CA ALA A 259 -4.45 25.26 -1.22
C ALA A 259 -3.11 26.01 -1.10
N ARG A 260 -1.96 25.36 -1.36
CA ARG A 260 -0.64 26.02 -1.44
C ARG A 260 -0.58 27.09 -2.52
N ASP A 261 -1.15 26.80 -3.69
CA ASP A 261 -1.35 27.78 -4.79
C ASP A 261 -2.19 29.00 -4.39
N GLN A 262 -2.91 28.92 -3.27
CA GLN A 262 -3.76 29.97 -2.72
C GLN A 262 -3.23 30.50 -1.37
N GLY A 263 -1.97 30.18 -1.02
CA GLY A 263 -1.30 30.65 0.20
C GLY A 263 -1.80 30.01 1.49
N LYS A 264 -2.44 28.82 1.42
CA LYS A 264 -3.13 28.14 2.54
C LYS A 264 -2.81 26.65 2.67
N PHE A 265 -1.54 26.27 2.45
CA PHE A 265 -1.11 24.89 2.67
C PHE A 265 -1.32 24.46 4.12
N TRP A 266 -0.76 25.20 5.08
CA TRP A 266 -0.74 24.78 6.48
C TRP A 266 -2.12 24.74 7.13
N GLU A 267 -2.97 25.71 6.82
CA GLU A 267 -4.34 25.71 7.34
C GLU A 267 -5.23 24.66 6.65
N MET A 268 -4.92 24.22 5.42
CA MET A 268 -5.56 23.05 4.80
C MET A 268 -5.02 21.74 5.38
N HIS A 269 -3.71 21.65 5.63
CA HIS A 269 -3.06 20.52 6.31
C HIS A 269 -3.70 20.26 7.68
N ASP A 270 -3.83 21.30 8.50
CA ASP A 270 -4.43 21.20 9.82
C ASP A 270 -5.91 20.81 9.69
N LYS A 271 -6.69 21.42 8.77
CA LYS A 271 -8.08 21.00 8.50
C LYS A 271 -8.20 19.53 8.09
N LEU A 272 -7.31 19.02 7.26
CA LEU A 272 -7.35 17.63 6.79
C LEU A 272 -7.11 16.64 7.94
N PHE A 273 -6.16 16.91 8.86
CA PHE A 273 -5.94 16.06 10.03
C PHE A 273 -7.02 16.24 11.11
N ASP A 274 -7.30 17.47 11.55
CA ASP A 274 -8.28 17.79 12.60
C ASP A 274 -9.68 17.24 12.29
N LYS A 275 -9.99 17.12 10.98
CA LYS A 275 -11.28 16.67 10.47
C LYS A 275 -11.22 15.33 9.73
N GLN A 276 -10.19 14.52 9.94
CA GLN A 276 -10.01 13.23 9.23
C GLN A 276 -11.28 12.35 9.23
N ALA A 277 -12.02 12.28 10.35
CA ALA A 277 -13.28 11.52 10.46
C ALA A 277 -14.47 12.13 9.67
N GLU A 278 -14.46 13.44 9.40
CA GLU A 278 -15.51 14.11 8.61
C GLU A 278 -15.44 13.73 7.14
N TRP A 279 -14.24 13.58 6.57
CA TRP A 279 -14.06 13.37 5.13
C TRP A 279 -13.58 11.96 4.76
N SER A 280 -12.82 11.28 5.63
CA SER A 280 -12.46 9.87 5.39
C SER A 280 -13.69 8.96 5.47
N PRO A 281 -13.77 7.89 4.66
CA PRO A 281 -14.60 6.74 5.00
C PRO A 281 -14.10 6.10 6.30
N LEU A 282 -15.02 5.67 7.16
CA LEU A 282 -14.69 4.84 8.32
C LEU A 282 -14.30 3.45 7.82
N THR A 283 -13.01 3.15 7.80
CA THR A 283 -12.50 1.78 7.72
C THR A 283 -12.72 1.11 9.08
N ILE A 284 -13.71 0.22 9.12
CA ILE A 284 -13.99 -0.71 10.23
C ILE A 284 -13.02 -1.88 10.15
#